data_AF-A0A853JFV8-F1
#
_entry.id   AF-A0A853JFV8-F1
#
_cell.length_a   1.000
_cell.length_b   1.000
_cell.length_c   1.000
_cell.angle_alpha   90.00
_cell.angle_beta   90.00
_cell.angle_gamma   90.00
#
_symmetry.space_group_name_H-M   'P 1'
#
loop_
_entity.id
_entity.type
_entity.pdbx_description
1 polymer ?
#
loop_
_entity_poly.entity_id
_entity_poly.type
_entity_poly.pdbx_seq_one_letter_code
_entity_poly.pdbx_strand_id
1 'polypeptide(L)'
;MSIRFVVAIFLAMACAFPAARAADPATDDADPAQAGGDLHAQVLLARARFSPGEIDGIAGSNQARALRGFQAARDLPASGKLDDATWEALDDGAPALVEHALTGEDLAAPYAEIPEDMLEKAELDRLGYASAWEALGERFQASPELLRSLNPDVEPTAGATLRVPNVRDLPALEKAARVVVDESGGTLVLLDGNDRTMAQFPVTSGSENDPLPIGEWTVEAIAHDPTFHYNPELFWDADDSDAKANIAPGPNNPVGTVWIDLSKPHYGIHGTPEPASVGKTASHGCVRLTNWDALTVAAALEVGTAVVMQE
;
A
#
# COMPACT_ATOMS: atom_id res chain seq x y z
N MET A 1 -25.99 63.90 -0.93
CA MET A 1 -25.53 62.90 0.05
C MET A 1 -26.44 61.68 -0.10
N SER A 2 -26.03 60.71 -0.93
CA SER A 2 -26.70 59.42 -1.09
C SER A 2 -25.63 58.39 -1.44
N ILE A 3 -25.34 57.53 -0.47
CA ILE A 3 -24.49 56.34 -0.61
C ILE A 3 -25.43 55.20 -1.02
N ARG A 4 -25.15 54.51 -2.13
CA ARG A 4 -25.72 53.19 -2.41
C ARG A 4 -24.68 52.26 -3.03
N PHE A 5 -24.28 51.32 -2.18
CA PHE A 5 -23.63 50.03 -2.37
C PHE A 5 -23.51 49.51 -3.81
N VAL A 6 -22.27 49.29 -4.23
CA VAL A 6 -21.92 48.32 -5.28
C VAL A 6 -21.93 46.95 -4.63
N VAL A 7 -22.88 46.10 -5.01
CA VAL A 7 -22.85 44.67 -4.72
C VAL A 7 -21.87 44.06 -5.72
N ALA A 8 -20.67 43.72 -5.26
CA ALA A 8 -19.76 42.86 -6.01
C ALA A 8 -20.27 41.41 -5.86
N ILE A 9 -20.86 40.89 -6.92
CA ILE A 9 -21.12 39.45 -7.06
C ILE A 9 -19.75 38.79 -7.26
N PHE A 10 -19.21 38.17 -6.21
CA PHE A 10 -18.14 37.21 -6.37
C PHE A 10 -18.73 35.91 -6.88
N LEU A 11 -18.47 35.64 -8.16
CA LEU A 11 -18.64 34.34 -8.76
C LEU A 11 -17.63 33.41 -8.06
N ALA A 12 -18.10 32.56 -7.14
CA ALA A 12 -17.29 31.48 -6.58
C ALA A 12 -17.01 30.49 -7.72
N MET A 13 -15.85 30.66 -8.35
CA MET A 13 -15.29 29.65 -9.23
C MET A 13 -14.77 28.56 -8.29
N ALA A 14 -15.55 27.48 -8.15
CA ALA A 14 -15.08 26.28 -7.49
C ALA A 14 -13.81 25.82 -8.24
N CYS A 15 -12.66 25.96 -7.59
CA CYS A 15 -11.46 25.24 -7.99
C CYS A 15 -11.69 23.78 -7.64
N ALA A 16 -12.44 23.09 -8.50
CA ALA A 16 -12.34 21.65 -8.60
C ALA A 16 -10.87 21.32 -8.91
N PHE A 17 -10.27 20.46 -8.11
CA PHE A 17 -8.99 19.85 -8.42
C PHE A 17 -9.03 19.37 -9.86
N PRO A 18 -8.10 19.80 -10.75
CA PRO A 18 -7.85 19.00 -11.92
C PRO A 18 -7.32 17.67 -11.39
N ALA A 19 -8.10 16.61 -11.57
CA ALA A 19 -7.61 15.25 -11.44
C ALA A 19 -6.23 15.21 -12.09
N ALA A 20 -5.22 14.76 -11.34
CA ALA A 20 -3.90 14.50 -11.90
C ALA A 20 -4.15 13.71 -13.19
N ARG A 21 -3.77 14.28 -14.33
CA ARG A 21 -3.94 13.63 -15.62
C ARG A 21 -3.13 12.35 -15.50
N ALA A 22 -3.82 11.23 -15.34
CA ALA A 22 -3.25 9.92 -15.48
C ALA A 22 -2.41 9.98 -16.76
N ALA A 23 -1.12 9.69 -16.65
CA ALA A 23 -0.33 9.38 -17.82
C ALA A 23 -1.13 8.30 -18.57
N ASP A 24 -1.36 8.52 -19.87
CA ASP A 24 -2.15 7.61 -20.70
C ASP A 24 -1.71 6.18 -20.40
N PRO A 25 -2.61 5.25 -20.01
CA PRO A 25 -2.23 3.86 -19.96
C PRO A 25 -1.80 3.53 -21.39
N ALA A 26 -0.53 3.19 -21.57
CA ALA A 26 -0.11 2.52 -22.78
C ALA A 26 -1.05 1.32 -22.89
N THR A 27 -1.95 1.38 -23.87
CA THR A 27 -2.87 0.31 -24.18
C THR A 27 -2.03 -0.83 -24.74
N ASP A 28 -1.51 -1.67 -23.86
CA ASP A 28 -1.09 -3.02 -24.22
C ASP A 28 -2.37 -3.86 -24.23
N ASP A 29 -2.72 -4.33 -25.43
CA ASP A 29 -3.81 -5.27 -25.68
C ASP A 29 -3.56 -6.55 -24.88
N ALA A 30 -4.12 -6.63 -23.66
CA ALA A 30 -4.01 -7.82 -22.82
C ALA A 30 -4.88 -8.96 -23.36
N ASP A 31 -4.22 -10.05 -23.74
CA ASP A 31 -4.85 -11.33 -24.07
C ASP A 31 -5.50 -11.93 -22.79
N PRO A 32 -6.81 -12.24 -22.78
CA PRO A 32 -7.49 -12.86 -21.64
C PRO A 32 -6.86 -14.18 -21.14
N ALA A 33 -6.07 -14.88 -21.97
CA ALA A 33 -5.31 -16.05 -21.56
C ALA A 33 -4.07 -15.71 -20.69
N GLN A 34 -3.53 -14.48 -20.78
CA GLN A 34 -2.43 -13.98 -19.94
C GLN A 34 -2.92 -13.37 -18.61
N ALA A 35 -4.15 -12.85 -18.55
CA ALA A 35 -4.74 -12.35 -17.30
C ALA A 35 -4.81 -13.43 -16.19
N GLY A 36 -4.94 -14.70 -16.56
CA GLY A 36 -4.81 -15.83 -15.63
C GLY A 36 -3.37 -16.10 -15.17
N GLY A 37 -2.38 -15.71 -15.96
CA GLY A 37 -0.95 -15.87 -15.67
C GLY A 37 -0.41 -14.79 -14.72
N ASP A 38 -0.78 -13.52 -14.93
CA ASP A 38 -0.31 -12.42 -14.08
C ASP A 38 -0.92 -12.47 -12.68
N LEU A 39 -2.23 -12.71 -12.57
CA LEU A 39 -2.87 -12.95 -11.27
C LEU A 39 -2.21 -14.12 -10.53
N HIS A 40 -1.92 -15.21 -11.24
CA HIS A 40 -1.24 -16.36 -10.64
C HIS A 40 0.16 -15.97 -10.15
N ALA A 41 0.95 -15.28 -10.97
CA ALA A 41 2.28 -14.81 -10.60
C ALA A 41 2.25 -13.88 -9.38
N GLN A 42 1.34 -12.89 -9.34
CA GLN A 42 1.18 -11.98 -8.20
C GLN A 42 0.88 -12.73 -6.90
N VAL A 43 -0.02 -13.72 -6.93
CA VAL A 43 -0.34 -14.55 -5.75
C VAL A 43 0.88 -15.36 -5.29
N LEU A 44 1.61 -15.99 -6.21
CA LEU A 44 2.79 -16.77 -5.84
C LEU A 44 3.92 -15.89 -5.30
N LEU A 45 4.11 -14.70 -5.88
CA LEU A 45 5.08 -13.70 -5.41
C LEU A 45 4.77 -13.26 -3.98
N ALA A 46 3.50 -12.95 -3.67
CA ALA A 46 3.06 -12.65 -2.31
C ALA A 46 3.37 -13.79 -1.34
N ARG A 47 3.06 -15.04 -1.71
CA ARG A 47 3.41 -16.24 -0.91
C ARG A 47 4.90 -16.44 -0.70
N ALA A 48 5.69 -16.07 -1.71
CA ALA A 48 7.14 -16.16 -1.68
C ALA A 48 7.81 -15.02 -0.90
N ARG A 49 7.02 -14.11 -0.29
CA ARG A 49 7.48 -12.90 0.42
C ARG A 49 8.12 -11.84 -0.47
N PHE A 50 7.80 -11.83 -1.76
CA PHE A 50 8.15 -10.77 -2.69
C PHE A 50 6.84 -10.08 -3.10
N SER A 51 6.37 -9.15 -2.28
CA SER A 51 5.05 -8.55 -2.46
C SER A 51 4.93 -7.86 -3.83
N PRO A 52 3.86 -8.09 -4.60
CA PRO A 52 3.52 -7.26 -5.76
C PRO A 52 2.78 -5.97 -5.36
N GLY A 53 2.58 -5.71 -4.07
CA GLY A 53 1.66 -4.71 -3.56
C GLY A 53 0.23 -5.23 -3.63
N GLU A 54 -0.69 -4.41 -4.14
CA GLU A 54 -2.07 -4.83 -4.42
C GLU A 54 -2.12 -5.85 -5.56
N ILE A 55 -2.80 -6.98 -5.33
CA ILE A 55 -3.09 -7.99 -6.34
C ILE A 55 -4.30 -7.50 -7.15
N ASP A 56 -4.07 -7.13 -8.40
CA ASP A 56 -5.08 -6.63 -9.34
C ASP A 56 -5.22 -7.52 -10.59
N GLY A 57 -4.35 -8.52 -10.75
CA GLY A 57 -4.30 -9.41 -11.91
C GLY A 57 -3.73 -8.78 -13.18
N ILE A 58 -3.11 -7.59 -13.08
CA ILE A 58 -2.58 -6.83 -14.20
C ILE A 58 -1.05 -6.74 -14.08
N ALA A 59 -0.32 -7.13 -15.13
CA ALA A 59 1.12 -6.92 -15.19
C ALA A 59 1.48 -5.44 -15.01
N GLY A 60 2.42 -5.15 -14.12
CA GLY A 60 2.79 -3.77 -13.79
C GLY A 60 4.18 -3.63 -13.21
N SER A 61 4.55 -2.39 -12.90
CA SER A 61 5.88 -2.05 -12.35
C SER A 61 6.18 -2.77 -11.05
N ASN A 62 5.20 -2.91 -10.15
CA ASN A 62 5.39 -3.62 -8.88
C ASN A 62 5.58 -5.14 -9.08
N GLN A 63 4.82 -5.77 -9.97
CA GLN A 63 5.06 -7.18 -10.33
C GLN A 63 6.48 -7.36 -10.88
N ALA A 64 6.94 -6.46 -11.76
CA ALA A 64 8.31 -6.52 -12.28
C ALA A 64 9.38 -6.31 -11.19
N ARG A 65 9.14 -5.43 -10.20
CA ARG A 65 10.02 -5.24 -9.04
C ARG A 65 10.09 -6.51 -8.17
N ALA A 66 8.93 -7.09 -7.86
CA ALA A 66 8.82 -8.34 -7.10
C ALA A 66 9.56 -9.49 -7.81
N LEU A 67 9.38 -9.63 -9.13
CA LEU A 67 10.10 -10.61 -9.93
C LEU A 67 11.62 -10.41 -9.90
N ARG A 68 12.12 -9.17 -10.04
CA ARG A 68 13.57 -8.90 -9.95
C ARG A 68 14.14 -9.30 -8.59
N GLY A 69 13.44 -8.96 -7.52
CA GLY A 69 13.83 -9.33 -6.15
C GLY A 69 13.85 -10.84 -5.96
N PHE A 70 12.78 -11.51 -6.39
CA PHE A 70 12.66 -12.97 -6.30
C PHE A 70 13.77 -13.67 -7.09
N GLN A 71 13.99 -13.25 -8.33
CA GLN A 71 15.05 -13.77 -9.20
C GLN A 71 16.42 -13.61 -8.56
N ALA A 72 16.75 -12.42 -8.08
CA ALA A 72 18.02 -12.16 -7.40
C ALA A 72 18.20 -13.04 -6.16
N ALA A 73 17.16 -13.20 -5.34
CA ALA A 73 17.19 -14.06 -4.16
C ALA A 73 17.28 -15.57 -4.46
N ARG A 74 17.09 -15.97 -5.73
CA ARG A 74 17.18 -17.35 -6.22
C ARG A 74 18.35 -17.57 -7.17
N ASP A 75 19.30 -16.63 -7.23
CA ASP A 75 20.46 -16.66 -8.13
C ASP A 75 20.07 -16.78 -9.62
N LEU A 76 18.89 -16.28 -9.99
CA LEU A 76 18.42 -16.18 -11.37
C LEU A 76 18.75 -14.80 -11.95
N PRO A 77 18.83 -14.66 -13.29
CA PRO A 77 18.93 -13.35 -13.92
C PRO A 77 17.74 -12.46 -13.52
N ALA A 78 18.01 -11.33 -12.85
CA ALA A 78 17.01 -10.38 -12.37
C ALA A 78 16.39 -9.54 -13.51
N SER A 79 15.72 -10.20 -14.45
CA SER A 79 15.10 -9.61 -15.64
C SER A 79 13.82 -8.83 -15.33
N GLY A 80 13.14 -9.16 -14.23
CA GLY A 80 11.80 -8.67 -13.90
C GLY A 80 10.69 -9.22 -14.78
N LYS A 81 10.98 -10.25 -15.57
CA LYS A 81 10.03 -10.94 -16.44
C LYS A 81 9.74 -12.33 -15.91
N LEU A 82 8.51 -12.78 -16.09
CA LEU A 82 8.10 -14.14 -15.76
C LEU A 82 8.50 -15.09 -16.90
N ASP A 83 9.77 -15.49 -16.93
CA ASP A 83 10.27 -16.51 -17.84
C ASP A 83 10.10 -17.93 -17.26
N ASP A 84 10.33 -18.96 -18.10
CA ASP A 84 10.13 -20.36 -17.72
C ASP A 84 10.93 -20.76 -16.46
N ALA A 85 12.16 -20.28 -16.33
CA ALA A 85 13.01 -20.57 -15.17
C ALA A 85 12.48 -19.90 -13.89
N THR A 86 11.98 -18.66 -14.02
CA THR A 86 11.35 -17.93 -12.92
C THR A 86 10.05 -18.61 -12.51
N TRP A 87 9.23 -19.04 -13.48
CA TRP A 87 8.00 -19.78 -13.22
C TRP A 87 8.27 -21.10 -12.48
N GLU A 88 9.23 -21.90 -12.96
CA GLU A 88 9.61 -23.16 -12.31
C GLU A 88 10.11 -22.96 -10.87
N ALA A 89 10.82 -21.86 -10.60
CA ALA A 89 11.30 -21.55 -9.25
C ALA A 89 10.22 -21.00 -8.30
N LEU A 90 9.19 -20.35 -8.87
CA LEU A 90 8.13 -19.64 -8.14
C LEU A 90 6.91 -20.53 -7.87
N ASP A 91 6.62 -21.49 -8.75
CA ASP A 91 5.48 -22.39 -8.63
C ASP A 91 5.57 -23.24 -7.35
N ASP A 92 4.56 -23.12 -6.49
CA ASP A 92 4.42 -23.87 -5.25
C ASP A 92 3.44 -25.05 -5.37
N GLY A 93 2.93 -25.30 -6.59
CA GLY A 93 2.03 -26.40 -6.92
C GLY A 93 0.59 -26.21 -6.44
N ALA A 94 0.25 -25.07 -5.83
CA ALA A 94 -1.08 -24.83 -5.29
C ALA A 94 -1.85 -23.76 -6.07
N PRO A 95 -3.19 -23.84 -6.09
CA PRO A 95 -3.97 -22.91 -6.87
C PRO A 95 -3.81 -21.47 -6.37
N ALA A 96 -3.67 -20.53 -7.30
CA ALA A 96 -3.65 -19.10 -7.01
C ALA A 96 -4.97 -18.58 -6.43
N LEU A 97 -6.08 -19.25 -6.74
CA LEU A 97 -7.40 -18.85 -6.28
C LEU A 97 -8.05 -20.00 -5.49
N VAL A 98 -8.77 -19.64 -4.43
CA VAL A 98 -9.52 -20.58 -3.59
C VAL A 98 -10.93 -20.07 -3.36
N GLU A 99 -11.84 -21.00 -3.07
CA GLU A 99 -13.17 -20.67 -2.58
C GLU A 99 -13.10 -20.40 -1.07
N HIS A 100 -13.61 -19.25 -0.63
CA HIS A 100 -13.68 -18.84 0.77
C HIS A 100 -15.13 -18.57 1.16
N ALA A 101 -15.63 -19.31 2.15
CA ALA A 101 -16.94 -19.08 2.71
C ALA A 101 -16.87 -17.92 3.71
N LEU A 102 -17.57 -16.82 3.42
CA LEU A 102 -17.56 -15.64 4.27
C LEU A 102 -18.21 -15.92 5.62
N THR A 103 -17.45 -15.65 6.67
CA THR A 103 -17.86 -15.73 8.07
C THR A 103 -18.36 -14.39 8.56
N GLY A 104 -18.94 -14.37 9.77
CA GLY A 104 -19.28 -13.11 10.44
C GLY A 104 -18.05 -12.24 10.74
N GLU A 105 -16.87 -12.85 10.92
CA GLU A 105 -15.61 -12.14 11.18
C GLU A 105 -15.12 -11.40 9.93
N ASP A 106 -15.25 -12.02 8.75
CA ASP A 106 -14.95 -11.39 7.46
C ASP A 106 -15.74 -10.08 7.23
N LEU A 107 -16.91 -9.97 7.87
CA LEU A 107 -17.86 -8.89 7.67
C LEU A 107 -18.09 -8.06 8.94
N ALA A 108 -17.27 -8.25 9.97
CA ALA A 108 -17.52 -7.70 11.32
C ALA A 108 -17.29 -6.18 11.43
N ALA A 109 -16.66 -5.56 10.43
CA ALA A 109 -16.36 -4.14 10.46
C ALA A 109 -17.62 -3.30 10.20
N PRO A 110 -17.88 -2.23 10.98
CA PRO A 110 -18.81 -1.21 10.56
C PRO A 110 -18.25 -0.50 9.33
N TYR A 111 -19.09 -0.32 8.30
CA TYR A 111 -18.72 0.38 7.08
C TYR A 111 -19.26 1.80 7.10
N ALA A 112 -18.40 2.78 6.82
CA ALA A 112 -18.77 4.19 6.76
C ALA A 112 -17.98 4.89 5.67
N GLU A 113 -18.60 5.87 5.01
CA GLU A 113 -17.90 6.73 4.07
C GLU A 113 -16.74 7.44 4.78
N ILE A 114 -15.57 7.42 4.15
CA ILE A 114 -14.38 8.10 4.65
C ILE A 114 -14.19 9.37 3.82
N PRO A 115 -14.28 10.56 4.42
CA PRO A 115 -14.11 11.82 3.70
C PRO A 115 -12.68 11.97 3.19
N GLU A 116 -12.51 12.71 2.10
CA GLU A 116 -11.18 13.04 1.58
C GLU A 116 -10.49 14.11 2.43
N ASP A 117 -11.24 15.10 2.93
CA ASP A 117 -10.73 16.21 3.73
C ASP A 117 -10.17 15.75 5.10
N MET A 118 -9.03 16.31 5.50
CA MET A 118 -8.34 15.91 6.74
C MET A 118 -9.07 16.35 8.00
N LEU A 119 -9.76 17.49 7.96
CA LEU A 119 -10.52 18.01 9.11
C LEU A 119 -11.82 17.23 9.28
N GLU A 120 -12.51 16.88 8.19
CA GLU A 120 -13.67 15.99 8.22
C GLU A 120 -13.29 14.59 8.72
N LYS A 121 -12.15 14.05 8.29
CA LYS A 121 -11.61 12.78 8.83
C LYS A 121 -11.41 12.84 10.35
N ALA A 122 -10.99 13.99 10.88
CA ALA A 122 -10.75 14.17 12.31
C ALA A 122 -12.03 14.23 13.15
N GLU A 123 -13.21 14.37 12.53
CA GLU A 123 -14.50 14.28 13.22
C GLU A 123 -14.97 12.83 13.44
N LEU A 124 -14.33 11.86 12.78
CA LEU A 124 -14.67 10.44 12.92
C LEU A 124 -13.99 9.82 14.14
N ASP A 125 -14.74 9.01 14.89
CA ASP A 125 -14.19 8.23 16.03
C ASP A 125 -13.20 7.13 15.58
N ARG A 126 -13.30 6.70 14.31
CA ARG A 126 -12.44 5.68 13.69
C ARG A 126 -12.50 5.77 12.16
N LEU A 127 -11.36 5.62 11.49
CA LEU A 127 -11.27 5.47 10.04
C LEU A 127 -11.35 3.99 9.65
N GLY A 128 -12.53 3.40 9.84
CA GLY A 128 -12.84 2.02 9.44
C GLY A 128 -12.88 1.83 7.91
N TYR A 129 -13.27 0.65 7.44
CA TYR A 129 -13.43 0.39 6.00
C TYR A 129 -14.68 1.10 5.46
N ALA A 130 -14.65 1.56 4.22
CA ALA A 130 -15.80 2.12 3.51
C ALA A 130 -16.74 1.05 2.95
N SER A 131 -16.26 -0.17 2.74
CA SER A 131 -17.11 -1.28 2.27
C SER A 131 -16.58 -2.66 2.65
N ALA A 132 -17.45 -3.68 2.55
CA ALA A 132 -17.05 -5.07 2.69
C ALA A 132 -16.01 -5.49 1.63
N TRP A 133 -16.12 -4.97 0.40
CA TRP A 133 -15.16 -5.26 -0.66
C TRP A 133 -13.77 -4.74 -0.37
N GLU A 134 -13.67 -3.57 0.26
CA GLU A 134 -12.40 -3.02 0.72
C GLU A 134 -11.82 -3.82 1.89
N ALA A 135 -12.62 -4.17 2.88
CA ALA A 135 -12.19 -5.01 4.01
C ALA A 135 -11.67 -6.38 3.53
N LEU A 136 -12.36 -6.98 2.56
CA LEU A 136 -11.93 -8.22 1.92
C LEU A 136 -10.69 -8.01 1.05
N GLY A 137 -10.56 -6.87 0.38
CA GLY A 137 -9.36 -6.50 -0.37
C GLY A 137 -8.13 -6.47 0.51
N GLU A 138 -8.21 -5.82 1.67
CA GLU A 138 -7.16 -5.79 2.69
C GLU A 138 -6.84 -7.18 3.23
N ARG A 139 -7.85 -8.01 3.48
CA ARG A 139 -7.66 -9.40 3.95
C ARG A 139 -6.96 -10.29 2.92
N PHE A 140 -7.34 -10.18 1.65
CA PHE A 140 -6.83 -11.03 0.57
C PHE A 140 -5.74 -10.37 -0.27
N GLN A 141 -5.25 -9.20 0.17
CA GLN A 141 -4.20 -8.40 -0.47
C GLN A 141 -4.54 -8.04 -1.92
N ALA A 142 -5.81 -7.80 -2.20
CA ALA A 142 -6.37 -7.71 -3.54
C ALA A 142 -7.16 -6.42 -3.75
N SER A 143 -7.23 -5.95 -4.99
CA SER A 143 -8.10 -4.81 -5.28
C SER A 143 -9.57 -5.19 -5.13
N PRO A 144 -10.43 -4.29 -4.60
CA PRO A 144 -11.87 -4.49 -4.59
C PRO A 144 -12.44 -4.79 -5.99
N GLU A 145 -11.87 -4.21 -7.03
CA GLU A 145 -12.24 -4.40 -8.43
C GLU A 145 -11.93 -5.82 -8.89
N LEU A 146 -10.74 -6.35 -8.55
CA LEU A 146 -10.39 -7.74 -8.84
C LEU A 146 -11.37 -8.68 -8.13
N LEU A 147 -11.63 -8.48 -6.84
CA LEU A 147 -12.54 -9.33 -6.08
C LEU A 147 -13.95 -9.34 -6.68
N ARG A 148 -14.49 -8.19 -7.10
CA ARG A 148 -15.77 -8.13 -7.81
C ARG A 148 -15.73 -8.85 -9.16
N SER A 149 -14.66 -8.69 -9.93
CA SER A 149 -14.52 -9.34 -11.24
C SER A 149 -14.41 -10.87 -11.14
N LEU A 150 -13.80 -11.39 -10.07
CA LEU A 150 -13.75 -12.81 -9.76
C LEU A 150 -15.12 -13.36 -9.32
N ASN A 151 -16.03 -12.48 -8.89
CA ASN A 151 -17.31 -12.81 -8.28
C ASN A 151 -18.47 -11.95 -8.85
N PRO A 152 -18.71 -11.94 -10.19
CA PRO A 152 -19.54 -10.93 -10.86
C PRO A 152 -21.02 -10.90 -10.46
N ASP A 153 -21.50 -11.90 -9.72
CA ASP A 153 -22.90 -12.04 -9.29
C ASP A 153 -23.04 -12.38 -7.80
N VAL A 154 -21.98 -12.19 -7.01
CA VAL A 154 -21.98 -12.56 -5.58
C VAL A 154 -21.65 -11.34 -4.72
N GLU A 155 -22.61 -10.94 -3.88
CA GLU A 155 -22.39 -9.90 -2.88
C GLU A 155 -21.74 -10.46 -1.61
N PRO A 156 -20.85 -9.71 -0.94
CA PRO A 156 -20.07 -10.16 0.20
C PRO A 156 -20.94 -10.16 1.46
N THR A 157 -21.82 -11.16 1.55
CA THR A 157 -22.77 -11.34 2.65
C THR A 157 -22.48 -12.63 3.41
N ALA A 158 -22.91 -12.71 4.68
CA ALA A 158 -22.59 -13.86 5.52
C ALA A 158 -23.11 -15.17 4.90
N GLY A 159 -22.22 -16.16 4.77
CA GLY A 159 -22.54 -17.44 4.13
C GLY A 159 -22.37 -17.47 2.60
N ALA A 160 -22.09 -16.34 1.94
CA ALA A 160 -21.65 -16.35 0.56
C ALA A 160 -20.29 -17.03 0.44
N THR A 161 -20.04 -17.68 -0.69
CA THR A 161 -18.72 -18.23 -1.03
C THR A 161 -18.13 -17.39 -2.15
N LEU A 162 -16.93 -16.86 -1.92
CA LEU A 162 -16.20 -16.03 -2.88
C LEU A 162 -14.96 -16.76 -3.38
N ARG A 163 -14.65 -16.56 -4.66
CA ARG A 163 -13.36 -16.91 -5.23
C ARG A 163 -12.37 -15.78 -4.97
N VAL A 164 -11.30 -16.06 -4.24
CA VAL A 164 -10.34 -15.04 -3.75
C VAL A 164 -8.88 -15.44 -3.99
N PRO A 165 -7.95 -14.47 -4.07
CA PRO A 165 -6.51 -14.71 -4.00
C PRO A 165 -6.13 -15.55 -2.80
N ASN A 166 -5.46 -16.66 -3.07
CA ASN A 166 -4.98 -17.57 -2.03
C ASN A 166 -3.62 -17.07 -1.52
N VAL A 167 -3.59 -15.97 -0.77
CA VAL A 167 -2.34 -15.39 -0.26
C VAL A 167 -1.76 -16.13 0.96
N ARG A 168 -2.55 -17.02 1.56
CA ARG A 168 -2.24 -17.88 2.74
C ARG A 168 -1.82 -17.12 4.00
N ASP A 169 -2.09 -17.73 5.15
CA ASP A 169 -1.47 -17.33 6.40
C ASP A 169 -0.03 -17.86 6.43
N LEU A 170 0.91 -17.01 6.01
CA LEU A 170 2.33 -17.34 6.00
C LEU A 170 2.90 -17.29 7.43
N PRO A 171 3.81 -18.21 7.81
CA PRO A 171 4.47 -18.16 9.12
C PRO A 171 5.13 -16.81 9.36
N ALA A 172 5.09 -16.34 10.61
CA ALA A 172 5.74 -15.09 11.00
C ALA A 172 7.22 -15.11 10.60
N LEU A 173 7.71 -14.00 10.07
CA LEU A 173 9.14 -13.81 9.78
C LEU A 173 9.93 -13.79 11.10
N GLU A 174 11.17 -14.28 11.05
CA GLU A 174 12.14 -13.97 12.09
C GLU A 174 12.42 -12.46 12.13
N LYS A 175 13.06 -11.98 13.20
CA LYS A 175 13.45 -10.58 13.28
C LYS A 175 14.52 -10.27 12.23
N ALA A 176 14.30 -9.23 11.45
CA ALA A 176 15.26 -8.78 10.44
C ALA A 176 16.47 -8.15 11.15
N ALA A 177 17.67 -8.43 10.63
CA ALA A 177 18.88 -7.78 11.11
C ALA A 177 18.97 -6.33 10.64
N ARG A 178 18.49 -6.06 9.42
CA ARG A 178 18.33 -4.70 8.90
C ARG A 178 17.22 -4.60 7.85
N VAL A 179 16.82 -3.36 7.60
CA VAL A 179 15.97 -2.93 6.49
C VAL A 179 16.81 -2.16 5.49
N VAL A 180 16.58 -2.39 4.19
CA VAL A 180 17.10 -1.53 3.12
C VAL A 180 15.92 -0.97 2.35
N VAL A 181 15.86 0.36 2.22
CA VAL A 181 14.92 1.06 1.34
C VAL A 181 15.73 1.60 0.17
N ASP A 182 15.39 1.15 -1.03
CA ASP A 182 16.10 1.45 -2.27
C ASP A 182 15.22 2.35 -3.14
N GLU A 183 15.65 3.59 -3.34
CA GLU A 183 14.86 4.63 -4.02
C GLU A 183 14.69 4.30 -5.51
N SER A 184 15.77 3.96 -6.22
CA SER A 184 15.74 3.66 -7.65
C SER A 184 14.98 2.37 -7.97
N GLY A 185 15.07 1.36 -7.11
CA GLY A 185 14.31 0.13 -7.17
C GLY A 185 12.86 0.30 -6.76
N GLY A 186 12.55 1.29 -5.91
CA GLY A 186 11.24 1.51 -5.32
C GLY A 186 10.83 0.36 -4.42
N THR A 187 11.75 -0.14 -3.60
CA THR A 187 11.53 -1.31 -2.74
C THR A 187 12.02 -1.12 -1.31
N LEU A 188 11.41 -1.88 -0.39
CA LEU A 188 11.90 -2.14 0.95
C LEU A 188 12.25 -3.63 1.05
N VAL A 189 13.44 -3.95 1.54
CA VAL A 189 13.95 -5.30 1.70
C VAL A 189 14.27 -5.57 3.16
N LEU A 190 13.78 -6.69 3.68
CA LEU A 190 14.15 -7.23 4.99
C LEU A 190 15.30 -8.22 4.81
N LEU A 191 16.40 -8.02 5.56
CA LEU A 191 17.60 -8.84 5.47
C LEU A 191 17.89 -9.56 6.79
N ASP A 192 18.33 -10.81 6.70
CA ASP A 192 18.81 -11.58 7.85
C ASP A 192 20.24 -11.18 8.26
N GLY A 193 20.77 -11.80 9.32
CA GLY A 193 22.13 -11.54 9.81
C GLY A 193 23.27 -11.95 8.86
N ASN A 194 22.95 -12.60 7.72
CA ASN A 194 23.88 -12.98 6.67
C ASN A 194 23.61 -12.24 5.36
N ASP A 195 22.86 -11.14 5.40
CA ASP A 195 22.50 -10.28 4.26
C ASP A 195 21.63 -10.98 3.21
N ARG A 196 20.89 -12.02 3.60
CA ARG A 196 19.94 -12.70 2.71
C ARG A 196 18.57 -12.05 2.78
N THR A 197 17.94 -11.90 1.62
CA THR A 197 16.56 -11.41 1.51
C THR A 197 15.59 -12.36 2.18
N MET A 198 14.92 -11.86 3.21
CA MET A 198 13.81 -12.52 3.89
C MET A 198 12.48 -12.20 3.22
N ALA A 199 12.32 -10.93 2.84
CA ALA A 199 11.14 -10.42 2.15
C ALA A 199 11.47 -9.11 1.41
N GLN A 200 10.67 -8.80 0.39
CA GLN A 200 10.73 -7.55 -0.36
C GLN A 200 9.31 -7.00 -0.58
N PHE A 201 9.18 -5.68 -0.51
CA PHE A 201 7.92 -4.97 -0.68
C PHE A 201 8.11 -3.77 -1.62
N PRO A 202 7.13 -3.45 -2.48
CA PRO A 202 7.15 -2.20 -3.22
C PRO A 202 6.86 -1.05 -2.25
N VAL A 203 7.45 0.11 -2.50
CA VAL A 203 7.19 1.31 -1.70
C VAL A 203 6.91 2.51 -2.58
N THR A 204 6.12 3.45 -2.06
CA THR A 204 6.16 4.84 -2.53
C THR A 204 7.19 5.59 -1.70
N SER A 205 8.18 6.19 -2.36
CA SER A 205 9.22 7.02 -1.76
C SER A 205 8.95 8.52 -1.95
N GLY A 206 9.84 9.34 -1.38
CA GLY A 206 9.75 10.80 -1.39
C GLY A 206 9.68 11.45 -2.78
N SER A 207 9.13 12.66 -2.82
CA SER A 207 9.03 13.49 -4.03
C SER A 207 10.26 14.37 -4.22
N GLU A 208 10.32 15.14 -5.30
CA GLU A 208 11.38 16.17 -5.47
C GLU A 208 11.35 17.24 -4.36
N ASN A 209 10.18 17.54 -3.80
CA ASN A 209 10.02 18.52 -2.72
C ASN A 209 10.43 17.92 -1.36
N ASP A 210 10.15 16.63 -1.16
CA ASP A 210 10.41 15.89 0.07
C ASP A 210 11.11 14.56 -0.27
N PRO A 211 12.42 14.59 -0.59
CA PRO A 211 13.14 13.41 -1.05
C PRO A 211 13.32 12.37 0.06
N LEU A 212 13.53 11.11 -0.33
CA LEU A 212 13.90 10.06 0.60
C LEU A 212 15.21 10.45 1.31
N PRO A 213 15.28 10.43 2.65
CA PRO A 213 16.48 10.86 3.36
C PRO A 213 17.53 9.75 3.33
N ILE A 214 18.34 9.72 2.26
CA ILE A 214 19.45 8.76 2.09
C ILE A 214 20.39 8.78 3.30
N GLY A 215 20.71 7.61 3.84
CA GLY A 215 21.53 7.47 5.03
C GLY A 215 21.21 6.24 5.87
N GLU A 216 21.80 6.19 7.06
CA GLU A 216 21.58 5.15 8.05
C GLU A 216 20.71 5.69 9.19
N TRP A 217 19.62 4.99 9.46
CA TRP A 217 18.65 5.31 10.49
C TRP A 217 18.40 4.09 11.38
N THR A 218 17.66 4.31 12.46
CA THR A 218 17.24 3.24 13.36
C THR A 218 15.76 3.36 13.66
N VAL A 219 15.09 2.23 13.87
CA VAL A 219 13.71 2.21 14.37
C VAL A 219 13.68 2.71 15.81
N GLU A 220 12.94 3.78 16.08
CA GLU A 220 12.78 4.35 17.42
C GLU A 220 11.52 3.85 18.13
N ALA A 221 10.44 3.67 17.38
CA ALA A 221 9.17 3.18 17.90
C ALA A 221 8.35 2.48 16.82
N ILE A 222 7.43 1.60 17.24
CA ILE A 222 6.44 0.97 16.37
C ILE A 222 5.07 1.17 17.02
N ALA A 223 4.18 1.87 16.33
CA ALA A 223 2.81 2.11 16.75
C ALA A 223 1.85 1.35 15.84
N HIS A 224 1.03 0.48 16.43
CA HIS A 224 -0.08 -0.20 15.75
C HIS A 224 -1.37 0.58 15.97
N ASP A 225 -2.19 0.69 14.93
CA ASP A 225 -3.43 1.48 14.89
C ASP A 225 -3.17 2.92 15.43
N PRO A 226 -2.26 3.69 14.81
CA PRO A 226 -1.83 4.98 15.34
C PRO A 226 -2.92 6.05 15.18
N THR A 227 -2.95 7.00 16.12
CA THR A 227 -3.56 8.32 15.83
C THR A 227 -2.61 9.11 14.94
N PHE A 228 -3.12 9.70 13.87
CA PHE A 228 -2.32 10.56 13.01
C PHE A 228 -2.45 12.03 13.44
N HIS A 229 -1.33 12.63 13.82
CA HIS A 229 -1.25 14.02 14.22
C HIS A 229 -0.96 14.89 12.99
N TYR A 230 -2.01 15.25 12.27
CA TYR A 230 -1.90 16.10 11.08
C TYR A 230 -1.39 17.49 11.47
N ASN A 231 -0.32 17.92 10.81
CA ASN A 231 0.20 19.28 10.90
C ASN A 231 0.39 19.85 9.49
N PRO A 232 -0.50 20.75 9.02
CA PRO A 232 -0.42 21.30 7.66
C PRO A 232 0.89 22.06 7.40
N GLU A 233 1.56 22.58 8.45
CA GLU A 233 2.86 23.27 8.32
C GLU A 233 3.99 22.37 7.79
N LEU A 234 3.80 21.05 7.79
CA LEU A 234 4.77 20.07 7.29
C LEU A 234 4.54 19.67 5.82
N PHE A 235 3.47 20.16 5.17
CA PHE A 235 3.09 19.80 3.82
C PHE A 235 3.11 21.05 2.94
N TRP A 236 3.91 21.03 1.87
CA TRP A 236 4.07 22.19 0.97
C TRP A 236 2.81 22.46 0.11
N ASP A 237 1.91 21.49 0.03
CA ASP A 237 0.65 21.50 -0.73
C ASP A 237 -0.60 21.46 0.15
N ALA A 238 -0.47 21.59 1.47
CA ALA A 238 -1.62 21.73 2.35
C ALA A 238 -2.43 23.00 2.02
N ASP A 239 -3.73 22.95 2.24
CA ASP A 239 -4.58 24.12 2.07
C ASP A 239 -4.25 25.17 3.16
N ASP A 240 -4.14 26.44 2.77
CA ASP A 240 -3.82 27.54 3.70
C ASP A 240 -4.86 27.68 4.85
N SER A 241 -6.07 27.12 4.67
CA SER A 241 -7.13 27.09 5.67
C SER A 241 -7.07 25.91 6.63
N ASP A 242 -6.19 24.93 6.38
CA ASP A 242 -6.05 23.76 7.23
C ASP A 242 -5.53 24.09 8.62
N ALA A 243 -6.02 23.34 9.60
CA ALA A 243 -5.56 23.40 10.99
C ALA A 243 -5.00 22.05 11.43
N LYS A 244 -4.19 22.07 12.50
CA LYS A 244 -3.71 20.85 13.14
C LYS A 244 -4.89 20.01 13.60
N ALA A 245 -4.86 18.72 13.30
CA ALA A 245 -5.95 17.80 13.60
C ALA A 245 -5.41 16.46 14.11
N ASN A 246 -6.22 15.78 14.93
CA ASN A 246 -5.95 14.41 15.36
C ASN A 246 -6.91 13.50 14.63
N ILE A 247 -6.37 12.69 13.73
CA ILE A 247 -7.14 11.75 12.92
C ILE A 247 -7.11 10.40 13.62
N ALA A 248 -8.29 9.86 13.89
CA ALA A 248 -8.46 8.65 14.67
C ALA A 248 -7.80 7.43 14.00
N PRO A 249 -7.51 6.36 14.76
CA PRO A 249 -6.99 5.12 14.20
C PRO A 249 -7.93 4.44 13.19
N GLY A 250 -7.39 3.50 12.42
CA GLY A 250 -8.13 2.64 11.51
C GLY A 250 -7.39 2.37 10.20
N PRO A 251 -7.83 1.38 9.40
CA PRO A 251 -7.23 1.05 8.11
C PRO A 251 -7.22 2.21 7.12
N ASN A 252 -8.21 3.11 7.23
CA ASN A 252 -8.30 4.29 6.37
C ASN A 252 -7.57 5.53 6.92
N ASN A 253 -6.81 5.39 8.01
CA ASN A 253 -5.95 6.45 8.50
C ASN A 253 -4.89 6.81 7.44
N PRO A 254 -4.51 8.10 7.25
CA PRO A 254 -3.50 8.51 6.26
C PRO A 254 -2.13 7.83 6.40
N VAL A 255 -1.75 7.38 7.61
CA VAL A 255 -0.54 6.58 7.83
C VAL A 255 -0.82 5.08 7.99
N GLY A 256 -2.03 4.67 7.65
CA GLY A 256 -2.48 3.29 7.68
C GLY A 256 -2.54 2.68 9.08
N THR A 257 -2.44 1.35 9.12
CA THR A 257 -2.58 0.57 10.36
C THR A 257 -1.31 0.50 11.22
N VAL A 258 -0.19 1.01 10.72
CA VAL A 258 1.12 0.91 11.37
C VAL A 258 1.96 2.14 11.04
N TRP A 259 2.59 2.70 12.07
CA TRP A 259 3.68 3.68 11.95
C TRP A 259 4.95 3.13 12.60
N ILE A 260 6.04 3.07 11.83
CA ILE A 260 7.39 2.74 12.30
C ILE A 260 8.19 4.04 12.28
N ASP A 261 8.49 4.54 13.47
CA ASP A 261 9.20 5.79 13.68
C ASP A 261 10.71 5.58 13.49
N LEU A 262 11.37 6.55 12.85
CA LEU A 262 12.80 6.48 12.57
C LEU A 262 13.55 7.57 13.32
N SER A 263 14.85 7.35 13.56
CA SER A 263 15.75 8.35 14.16
C SER A 263 15.99 9.58 13.30
N LYS A 264 15.33 9.66 12.14
CA LYS A 264 15.20 10.86 11.32
C LYS A 264 13.89 11.57 11.71
N PRO A 265 13.94 12.77 12.32
CA PRO A 265 12.74 13.47 12.76
C PRO A 265 11.72 13.67 11.64
N HIS A 266 10.46 13.34 11.90
CA HIS A 266 9.31 13.44 10.99
C HIS A 266 9.24 12.40 9.86
N TYR A 267 10.15 11.43 9.82
CA TYR A 267 10.14 10.37 8.81
C TYR A 267 9.78 9.04 9.44
N GLY A 268 8.97 8.26 8.71
CA GLY A 268 8.56 6.93 9.13
C GLY A 268 8.38 5.98 7.94
N ILE A 269 8.29 4.70 8.28
CA ILE A 269 7.81 3.63 7.41
C ILE A 269 6.39 3.32 7.85
N HIS A 270 5.40 3.38 6.95
CA HIS A 270 4.01 3.27 7.36
C HIS A 270 3.09 2.67 6.30
N GLY A 271 1.89 2.29 6.73
CA GLY A 271 0.82 1.78 5.86
C GLY A 271 0.14 2.90 5.05
N THR A 272 -0.85 2.56 4.23
CA THR A 272 -1.62 3.54 3.46
C THR A 272 -3.02 3.02 3.20
N PRO A 273 -4.04 3.90 3.19
CA PRO A 273 -5.41 3.55 2.79
C PRO A 273 -5.55 3.33 1.28
N GLU A 274 -4.53 3.71 0.51
CA GLU A 274 -4.53 3.71 -0.96
C GLU A 274 -3.54 2.69 -1.53
N PRO A 275 -3.80 1.37 -1.41
CA PRO A 275 -2.85 0.34 -1.85
C PRO A 275 -2.52 0.43 -3.35
N ALA A 276 -3.50 0.82 -4.18
CA ALA A 276 -3.32 1.02 -5.61
C ALA A 276 -2.26 2.07 -5.98
N SER A 277 -1.94 3.02 -5.08
CA SER A 277 -0.97 4.10 -5.31
C SER A 277 0.49 3.71 -5.00
N VAL A 278 0.70 2.61 -4.27
CA VAL A 278 2.02 2.20 -3.80
C VAL A 278 2.96 1.90 -4.97
N GLY A 279 4.11 2.57 -5.02
CA GLY A 279 5.11 2.45 -6.08
C GLY A 279 4.71 3.08 -7.42
N LYS A 280 3.61 3.86 -7.45
CA LYS A 280 3.08 4.56 -8.64
C LYS A 280 3.01 6.08 -8.48
N THR A 281 3.08 6.58 -7.24
CA THR A 281 3.06 8.01 -6.89
C THR A 281 4.33 8.39 -6.11
N ALA A 282 4.39 9.63 -5.62
CA ALA A 282 5.43 10.11 -4.69
C ALA A 282 4.80 10.50 -3.34
N SER A 283 5.58 10.49 -2.26
CA SER A 283 5.18 10.91 -0.92
C SER A 283 5.80 12.23 -0.50
N HIS A 284 5.38 12.75 0.66
CA HIS A 284 6.04 13.83 1.39
C HIS A 284 7.26 13.34 2.20
N GLY A 285 8.05 12.44 1.62
CA GLY A 285 9.32 11.95 2.16
C GLY A 285 9.25 10.64 2.96
N CYS A 286 8.09 10.26 3.49
CA CYS A 286 7.91 8.99 4.21
C CYS A 286 7.86 7.77 3.26
N VAL A 287 8.16 6.58 3.79
CA VAL A 287 8.11 5.32 3.04
C VAL A 287 6.74 4.68 3.24
N ARG A 288 5.92 4.68 2.18
CA ARG A 288 4.55 4.14 2.19
C ARG A 288 4.50 2.72 1.65
N LEU A 289 3.82 1.83 2.38
CA LEU A 289 3.48 0.47 1.99
C LEU A 289 1.97 0.26 2.04
N THR A 290 1.47 -0.81 1.42
CA THR A 290 0.12 -1.30 1.72
C THR A 290 0.02 -1.65 3.21
N ASN A 291 -1.18 -1.59 3.80
CA ASN A 291 -1.36 -1.86 5.22
C ASN A 291 -0.87 -3.27 5.63
N TRP A 292 -1.18 -4.30 4.82
CA TRP A 292 -0.73 -5.68 5.09
C TRP A 292 0.79 -5.86 4.99
N ASP A 293 1.46 -5.14 4.09
CA ASP A 293 2.91 -5.17 3.98
C ASP A 293 3.55 -4.41 5.13
N ALA A 294 3.02 -3.24 5.51
CA ALA A 294 3.48 -2.49 6.68
C ALA A 294 3.37 -3.31 7.99
N LEU A 295 2.27 -4.06 8.16
CA LEU A 295 2.08 -4.99 9.28
C LEU A 295 3.12 -6.12 9.26
N THR A 296 3.41 -6.68 8.09
CA THR A 296 4.44 -7.72 7.92
C THR A 296 5.83 -7.17 8.27
N VAL A 297 6.15 -5.96 7.80
CA VAL A 297 7.40 -5.26 8.12
C VAL A 297 7.49 -5.04 9.63
N ALA A 298 6.51 -4.38 10.26
CA ALA A 298 6.53 -4.13 11.70
C ALA A 298 6.68 -5.39 12.55
N ALA A 299 6.04 -6.51 12.15
CA ALA A 299 6.19 -7.79 12.84
C ALA A 299 7.64 -8.32 12.80
N ALA A 300 8.40 -8.00 11.74
CA ALA A 300 9.79 -8.40 11.57
C ALA A 300 10.80 -7.42 12.21
N LEU A 301 10.38 -6.24 12.67
CA LEU A 301 11.27 -5.22 13.26
C LEU A 301 11.17 -5.17 14.78
N GLU A 302 12.17 -4.52 15.39
CA GLU A 302 12.18 -4.12 16.79
C GLU A 302 12.86 -2.75 16.95
N VAL A 303 12.69 -2.12 18.12
CA VAL A 303 13.39 -0.86 18.42
C VAL A 303 14.89 -1.09 18.33
N GLY A 304 15.57 -0.24 17.57
CA GLY A 304 17.00 -0.35 17.27
C GLY A 304 17.34 -1.14 16.00
N THR A 305 16.38 -1.74 15.30
CA THR A 305 16.65 -2.33 13.98
C THR A 305 17.21 -1.26 13.04
N ALA A 306 18.31 -1.59 12.35
CA ALA A 306 18.96 -0.67 11.42
C ALA A 306 18.11 -0.52 10.14
N VAL A 307 18.00 0.71 9.65
CA VAL A 307 17.31 1.07 8.41
C VAL A 307 18.28 1.83 7.52
N VAL A 308 18.64 1.27 6.38
CA VAL A 308 19.49 1.92 5.39
C VAL A 308 18.60 2.43 4.26
N MET A 309 18.68 3.72 3.96
CA MET A 309 18.04 4.33 2.80
C MET A 309 19.12 4.66 1.78
N GLN A 310 18.97 4.17 0.55
CA GLN A 310 19.97 4.32 -0.52
C GLN A 310 19.30 4.72 -1.84
N GLU A 311 20.13 5.25 -2.76
CA GLU A 311 19.75 5.51 -4.16
C GLU A 311 19.50 4.20 -4.91
#